data_AF-A0A964HCJ5-F1
#
_entry.id   AF-A0A964HCJ5-F1
#
_cell.length_a   1.000
_cell.length_b   1.000
_cell.length_c   1.000
_cell.angle_alpha   90.00
_cell.angle_beta   90.00
_cell.angle_gamma   90.00
#
_symmetry.space_group_name_H-M   'P 1'
#
loop_
_entity.id
_entity.type
_entity.pdbx_description
1 polymer ?
#
loop_
_entity_poly.entity_id
_entity_poly.type
_entity_poly.pdbx_seq_one_letter_code
_entity_poly.pdbx_strand_id
1 'polypeptide(L)'
;FDVAALSDGDLVKTALLPAAPVNEKSWIQVEFAAPQAVQGLTFVTGGGGFRGFGMRAGGASGQDLEASDDGKQYRKVMEIPTGARTIAFPALTAKYFRVTVLSQPAPQMRGGMGGFGPPAGAAQQPQQPAGTQIAELVLHTAPTVNRFQEKAGFSTATGIYAMATPATEGVRKSDVVDLTAKMRPDGSLDWTPPAGRWVVLRLGCSLTGARNSPASPEATGLEVDKLSAKHVKAYFDNYLGQYKDTVGELMGKRGLQYVITDSWEAGVQNWTDDMMAEFAKRRGYDMKPWLPVLAGRVVENAEASDRFLWDFRKTIIELTTENHYDQLGTMLKARNMGRYT
;
A
#
# COMPACT_ATOMS: atom_id res chain seq x y z
N PHE A 1 -22.58 -13.47 3.17
CA PHE A 1 -21.15 -13.36 3.44
C PHE A 1 -20.82 -14.18 4.67
N ASP A 2 -19.62 -14.75 4.72
CA ASP A 2 -19.06 -15.41 5.90
C ASP A 2 -18.05 -14.45 6.52
N VAL A 3 -18.12 -14.25 7.85
CA VAL A 3 -17.20 -13.35 8.57
C VAL A 3 -15.77 -13.87 8.45
N ALA A 4 -15.55 -15.19 8.56
CA ALA A 4 -14.22 -15.76 8.46
C ALA A 4 -13.60 -15.47 7.08
N ALA A 5 -14.38 -15.55 6.01
CA ALA A 5 -13.92 -15.27 4.65
C ALA A 5 -13.75 -13.78 4.32
N LEU A 6 -14.26 -12.86 5.14
CA LEU A 6 -14.10 -11.41 4.96
C LEU A 6 -13.06 -10.81 5.91
N SER A 7 -12.47 -11.61 6.80
CA SER A 7 -11.55 -11.15 7.83
C SER A 7 -10.33 -12.07 8.01
N ASP A 8 -10.01 -12.87 6.98
CA ASP A 8 -8.86 -13.78 6.97
C ASP A 8 -7.56 -13.10 6.51
N GLY A 9 -7.64 -11.86 6.00
CA GLY A 9 -6.51 -11.13 5.45
C GLY A 9 -6.11 -11.55 4.05
N ASP A 10 -6.86 -12.44 3.38
CA ASP A 10 -6.66 -12.80 1.98
C ASP A 10 -7.29 -11.74 1.06
N LEU A 11 -6.46 -10.84 0.54
CA LEU A 11 -6.90 -9.77 -0.34
C LEU A 11 -7.14 -10.20 -1.80
N VAL A 12 -6.89 -11.46 -2.15
CA VAL A 12 -7.06 -12.01 -3.50
C VAL A 12 -8.41 -12.70 -3.64
N LYS A 13 -8.79 -13.49 -2.64
CA LYS A 13 -10.09 -14.16 -2.62
C LYS A 13 -11.20 -13.12 -2.43
N THR A 14 -12.28 -13.26 -3.19
CA THR A 14 -13.38 -12.28 -3.14
C THR A 14 -14.75 -12.96 -3.14
N ALA A 15 -15.73 -12.28 -2.54
CA ALA A 15 -17.14 -12.61 -2.57
C ALA A 15 -17.94 -11.47 -3.22
N LEU A 16 -18.88 -11.80 -4.10
CA LEU A 16 -19.71 -10.83 -4.79
C LEU A 16 -20.76 -10.24 -3.84
N LEU A 17 -20.78 -8.92 -3.66
CA LEU A 17 -21.94 -8.16 -3.18
C LEU A 17 -22.79 -7.78 -4.39
N PRO A 18 -23.98 -8.38 -4.60
CA PRO A 18 -24.82 -8.05 -5.74
C PRO A 18 -25.16 -6.56 -5.78
N ALA A 19 -25.28 -6.00 -6.98
CA ALA A 19 -25.76 -4.63 -7.13
C ALA A 19 -27.25 -4.55 -6.77
N ALA A 20 -27.64 -3.42 -6.19
CA ALA A 20 -29.04 -3.02 -6.09
C ALA A 20 -29.50 -2.38 -7.42
N PRO A 21 -30.80 -2.10 -7.61
CA PRO A 21 -31.25 -1.26 -8.71
C PRO A 21 -30.46 0.07 -8.79
N VAL A 22 -30.38 0.65 -9.98
CA VAL A 22 -29.64 1.91 -10.19
C VAL A 22 -30.20 3.00 -9.26
N ASN A 23 -29.29 3.76 -8.62
CA ASN A 23 -29.56 4.74 -7.58
C ASN A 23 -30.01 4.17 -6.22
N GLU A 24 -30.03 2.85 -6.06
CA GLU A 24 -30.22 2.18 -4.78
C GLU A 24 -28.88 1.64 -4.23
N LYS A 25 -28.87 1.35 -2.93
CA LYS A 25 -27.69 0.83 -2.21
C LYS A 25 -27.82 -0.67 -2.02
N SER A 26 -26.74 -1.42 -2.23
CA SER A 26 -26.56 -2.74 -1.62
C SER A 26 -25.67 -2.59 -0.38
N TRP A 27 -25.69 -3.57 0.54
CA TRP A 27 -24.93 -3.45 1.78
C TRP A 27 -24.49 -4.78 2.36
N ILE A 28 -23.43 -4.72 3.17
CA ILE A 28 -23.01 -5.76 4.11
C ILE A 28 -23.18 -5.20 5.52
N GLN A 29 -23.91 -5.91 6.36
CA GLN A 29 -24.17 -5.53 7.75
C GLN A 29 -23.42 -6.46 8.72
N VAL A 30 -22.81 -5.86 9.74
CA VAL A 30 -22.23 -6.51 10.90
C VAL A 30 -23.10 -6.16 12.10
N GLU A 31 -23.62 -7.19 12.78
CA GLU A 31 -24.31 -7.06 14.07
C GLU A 31 -23.40 -7.58 15.18
N PHE A 32 -23.21 -6.76 16.22
CA PHE A 32 -22.56 -7.18 17.45
C PHE A 32 -23.58 -7.71 18.46
N ALA A 33 -23.16 -8.62 19.34
CA ALA A 33 -24.01 -9.14 20.41
C ALA A 33 -24.48 -8.05 21.38
N ALA A 34 -23.64 -7.02 21.59
CA ALA A 34 -23.92 -5.82 22.37
C ALA A 34 -23.33 -4.59 21.66
N PRO A 35 -23.76 -3.36 21.98
CA PRO A 35 -23.16 -2.15 21.43
C PRO A 35 -21.64 -2.15 21.58
N GLN A 36 -20.93 -1.94 20.47
CA GLN A 36 -19.48 -2.00 20.40
C GLN A 36 -18.93 -0.65 19.94
N ALA A 37 -17.91 -0.15 20.65
CA ALA A 37 -17.13 0.99 20.18
C ALA A 37 -16.22 0.55 19.04
N VAL A 38 -16.39 1.19 17.88
CA VAL A 38 -15.58 0.98 16.66
C VAL A 38 -14.95 2.31 16.27
N GLN A 39 -13.68 2.28 15.87
CA GLN A 39 -12.89 3.47 15.53
C GLN A 39 -12.06 3.30 14.25
N GLY A 40 -12.28 2.22 13.49
CA GLY A 40 -11.69 2.05 12.18
C GLY A 40 -12.42 1.01 11.33
N LEU A 41 -12.18 1.07 10.03
CA LEU A 41 -12.68 0.14 9.04
C LEU A 41 -11.54 -0.25 8.09
N THR A 42 -11.32 -1.54 7.90
CA THR A 42 -10.66 -2.06 6.70
C THR A 42 -11.72 -2.55 5.75
N PHE A 43 -11.73 -2.03 4.52
CA PHE A 43 -12.63 -2.46 3.47
C PHE A 43 -11.86 -2.54 2.16
N VAL A 44 -11.83 -3.73 1.56
CA VAL A 44 -11.08 -4.00 0.33
C VAL A 44 -12.00 -4.63 -0.69
N THR A 45 -12.03 -4.06 -1.89
CA THR A 45 -12.79 -4.57 -3.03
C THR A 45 -11.88 -5.24 -4.05
N GLY A 46 -12.38 -6.31 -4.66
CA GLY A 46 -11.74 -7.00 -5.77
C GLY A 46 -11.75 -6.14 -7.04
N GLY A 47 -10.73 -6.32 -7.89
CA GLY A 47 -10.59 -5.53 -9.12
C GLY A 47 -9.91 -4.17 -8.93
N GLY A 48 -9.44 -3.86 -7.72
CA GLY A 48 -8.53 -2.74 -7.43
C GLY A 48 -7.08 -2.97 -7.86
N GLY A 49 -6.86 -3.86 -8.84
CA GLY A 49 -5.57 -4.01 -9.51
C GLY A 49 -5.25 -2.73 -10.28
N PHE A 50 -3.97 -2.37 -10.26
CA PHE A 50 -3.35 -1.23 -10.95
C PHE A 50 -4.07 -0.87 -12.27
N ARG A 51 -4.94 0.14 -12.25
CA ARG A 51 -5.37 0.81 -13.49
C ARG A 51 -4.15 1.62 -13.92
N GLY A 52 -3.44 1.13 -14.93
CA GLY A 52 -2.23 1.75 -15.46
C GLY A 52 -2.39 3.26 -15.67
N PHE A 53 -1.25 3.96 -15.62
CA PHE A 53 -1.05 5.39 -15.87
C PHE A 53 -2.21 6.33 -15.50
N GLY A 54 -2.08 7.02 -14.36
CA GLY A 54 -2.72 8.33 -14.14
C GLY A 54 -4.25 8.36 -14.02
N MET A 55 -4.95 7.25 -14.21
CA MET A 55 -6.41 7.19 -14.10
C MET A 55 -6.83 7.08 -12.64
N ARG A 56 -6.73 8.21 -11.93
CA ARG A 56 -7.53 8.42 -10.72
C ARG A 56 -9.00 8.32 -11.11
N ALA A 57 -9.72 7.40 -10.50
CA ALA A 57 -11.16 7.54 -10.39
C ALA A 57 -11.42 8.77 -9.50
N GLY A 58 -11.43 9.96 -10.13
CA GLY A 58 -11.93 11.18 -9.54
C GLY A 58 -13.45 11.10 -9.52
N GLY A 59 -14.01 10.92 -8.32
CA GLY A 59 -15.45 10.80 -8.10
C GLY A 59 -15.74 10.30 -6.69
N ALA A 60 -16.93 10.60 -6.19
CA ALA A 60 -17.43 9.99 -4.96
C ALA A 60 -17.41 8.47 -5.12
N SER A 61 -16.94 7.75 -4.11
CA SER A 61 -16.81 6.29 -4.20
C SER A 61 -18.17 5.60 -4.33
N GLY A 62 -19.24 6.28 -3.92
CA GLY A 62 -20.57 5.70 -3.73
C GLY A 62 -20.60 4.72 -2.55
N GLN A 63 -19.55 4.70 -1.72
CA GLN A 63 -19.39 3.77 -0.61
C GLN A 63 -19.45 4.52 0.71
N ASP A 64 -20.32 4.07 1.62
CA ASP A 64 -20.50 4.69 2.93
C ASP A 64 -20.39 3.65 4.04
N LEU A 65 -19.86 4.06 5.19
CA LEU A 65 -20.07 3.37 6.47
C LEU A 65 -21.27 4.01 7.17
N GLU A 66 -22.22 3.19 7.59
CA GLU A 66 -23.40 3.59 8.36
C GLU A 66 -23.48 2.78 9.66
N ALA A 67 -24.11 3.36 10.68
CA ALA A 67 -24.30 2.73 11.99
C ALA A 67 -25.74 2.87 12.50
N SER A 68 -26.16 1.92 13.33
CA SER A 68 -27.50 1.91 13.94
C SER A 68 -27.47 1.25 15.33
N ASP A 69 -28.30 1.77 16.23
CA ASP A 69 -28.47 1.23 17.58
C ASP A 69 -29.61 0.20 17.63
N ASP A 70 -30.60 0.31 16.73
CA ASP A 70 -31.82 -0.50 16.71
C ASP A 70 -31.94 -1.43 15.48
N GLY A 71 -31.00 -1.33 14.53
CA GLY A 71 -30.98 -2.08 13.28
C GLY A 71 -31.99 -1.60 12.25
N LYS A 72 -32.70 -0.49 12.50
CA LYS A 72 -33.74 0.09 11.64
C LYS A 72 -33.35 1.47 11.13
N GLN A 73 -32.97 2.36 12.04
CA GLN A 73 -32.57 3.73 11.70
C GLN A 73 -31.05 3.80 11.59
N TYR A 74 -30.57 4.11 10.39
CA TYR A 74 -29.14 4.21 10.10
C TYR A 74 -28.71 5.65 9.94
N ARG A 75 -27.59 6.00 10.57
CA ARG A 75 -26.88 7.27 10.37
C ARG A 75 -25.60 7.02 9.58
N LYS A 76 -25.31 7.89 8.61
CA LYS A 76 -24.02 7.88 7.91
C LYS A 76 -22.92 8.27 8.90
N VAL A 77 -21.89 7.43 9.00
CA VAL A 77 -20.69 7.69 9.80
C VAL A 77 -19.67 8.45 8.95
N MET A 78 -19.40 7.95 7.75
CA MET A 78 -18.44 8.54 6.81
C MET A 78 -18.63 8.00 5.40
N GLU A 79 -18.18 8.76 4.41
CA GLU A 79 -17.89 8.23 3.07
C GLU A 79 -16.55 7.48 3.11
N ILE A 80 -16.48 6.34 2.45
CA ILE A 80 -15.25 5.56 2.27
C ILE A 80 -14.53 6.12 1.04
N PRO A 81 -13.39 6.81 1.16
CA PRO A 81 -12.74 7.43 0.01
C PRO A 81 -12.27 6.40 -1.01
N THR A 82 -12.36 6.74 -2.29
CA THR A 82 -11.88 5.90 -3.39
C THR A 82 -10.42 5.48 -3.18
N GLY A 83 -10.16 4.18 -3.22
CA GLY A 83 -8.83 3.60 -3.06
C GLY A 83 -8.32 3.49 -1.61
N ALA A 84 -9.04 4.03 -0.63
CA ALA A 84 -8.69 3.83 0.77
C ALA A 84 -9.00 2.39 1.19
N ARG A 85 -8.03 1.73 1.83
CA ARG A 85 -8.19 0.35 2.33
C ARG A 85 -8.48 0.31 3.81
N THR A 86 -7.87 1.19 4.59
CA THR A 86 -8.09 1.28 6.03
C THR A 86 -8.24 2.72 6.43
N ILE A 87 -9.34 3.01 7.12
CA ILE A 87 -9.74 4.36 7.49
C ILE A 87 -10.03 4.37 8.98
N ALA A 88 -9.48 5.35 9.68
CA ALA A 88 -9.77 5.58 11.09
C ALA A 88 -10.73 6.75 11.23
N PHE A 89 -11.57 6.69 12.25
CA PHE A 89 -12.58 7.71 12.56
C PHE A 89 -12.77 7.80 14.08
N PRO A 90 -13.31 8.92 14.61
CA PRO A 90 -13.62 9.03 16.03
C PRO A 90 -14.48 7.86 16.50
N ALA A 91 -14.16 7.30 17.67
CA ALA A 91 -14.85 6.12 18.18
C ALA A 91 -16.37 6.33 18.23
N LEU A 92 -17.11 5.41 17.61
CA LEU A 92 -18.55 5.40 17.55
C LEU A 92 -19.08 4.09 18.12
N THR A 93 -19.99 4.20 19.08
CA THR A 93 -20.66 3.03 19.68
C THR A 93 -21.99 2.80 18.97
N ALA A 94 -22.18 1.57 18.49
CA ALA A 94 -23.44 1.10 17.91
C ALA A 94 -23.50 -0.43 17.99
N LYS A 95 -24.68 -1.01 17.83
CA LYS A 95 -24.84 -2.47 17.74
C LYS A 95 -24.71 -2.96 16.30
N TYR A 96 -25.13 -2.15 15.33
CA TYR A 96 -25.15 -2.48 13.92
C TYR A 96 -24.28 -1.51 13.14
N PHE A 97 -23.46 -2.05 12.25
CA PHE A 97 -22.70 -1.28 11.27
C PHE A 97 -22.94 -1.88 9.90
N ARG A 98 -23.05 -1.05 8.86
CA ARG A 98 -23.11 -1.55 7.49
C ARG A 98 -22.25 -0.72 6.54
N VAL A 99 -21.55 -1.42 5.66
CA VAL A 99 -20.92 -0.80 4.50
C VAL A 99 -21.91 -0.86 3.36
N THR A 100 -22.25 0.29 2.80
CA THR A 100 -23.18 0.42 1.67
C THR A 100 -22.43 0.76 0.39
N VAL A 101 -22.92 0.24 -0.74
CA VAL A 101 -22.41 0.54 -2.08
C VAL A 101 -23.58 1.02 -2.94
N LEU A 102 -23.53 2.27 -3.40
CA LEU A 102 -24.49 2.84 -4.33
C LEU A 102 -24.30 2.25 -5.72
N SER A 103 -25.38 1.73 -6.30
CA SER A 103 -25.37 1.20 -7.65
C SER A 103 -25.48 2.35 -8.65
N GLN A 104 -24.34 2.70 -9.25
CA GLN A 104 -24.27 3.76 -10.25
C GLN A 104 -24.65 3.24 -11.64
N PRO A 105 -25.23 4.08 -12.52
CA PRO A 105 -25.44 3.71 -13.91
C PRO A 105 -24.10 3.39 -14.59
N ALA A 106 -24.11 2.52 -15.60
CA ALA A 106 -22.87 2.16 -16.29
C ALA A 106 -22.20 3.42 -16.86
N PRO A 107 -20.87 3.57 -16.73
CA PRO A 107 -20.17 4.73 -17.26
C PRO A 107 -20.47 4.85 -18.75
N GLN A 108 -20.94 6.02 -19.18
CA GLN A 108 -20.98 6.33 -20.60
C GLN A 108 -19.53 6.40 -21.08
N MET A 109 -19.08 5.40 -21.82
CA MET A 109 -17.78 5.42 -22.48
C MET A 109 -17.77 6.58 -23.48
N ARG A 110 -17.22 7.73 -23.09
CA ARG A 110 -16.89 8.80 -24.03
C ARG A 110 -15.72 8.27 -24.86
N GLY A 111 -15.92 8.10 -26.16
CA GLY A 111 -14.91 7.61 -27.09
C GLY A 111 -13.55 8.30 -26.83
N GLY A 112 -12.52 7.48 -26.61
CA GLY A 112 -11.20 7.97 -26.24
C GLY A 112 -10.62 8.91 -27.30
N MET A 113 -9.93 9.95 -26.85
CA MET A 113 -8.96 10.68 -27.68
C MET A 113 -7.86 9.69 -28.05
N GLY A 114 -7.85 9.23 -29.30
CA GLY A 114 -6.79 8.39 -29.86
C GLY A 114 -7.28 7.05 -30.41
N GLY A 115 -8.10 7.07 -31.46
CA GLY A 115 -8.09 6.12 -32.60
C GLY A 115 -8.22 4.60 -32.39
N PHE A 116 -8.17 4.08 -31.17
CA PHE A 116 -8.18 2.66 -30.82
C PHE A 116 -9.41 2.29 -30.00
N GLY A 117 -10.54 2.95 -30.29
CA GLY A 117 -11.84 2.55 -29.77
C GLY A 117 -12.39 1.36 -30.55
N PRO A 118 -13.22 0.50 -29.92
CA PRO A 118 -13.96 -0.53 -30.65
C PRO A 118 -14.77 0.10 -31.80
N PRO A 119 -15.01 -0.63 -32.90
CA PRO A 119 -15.65 -0.08 -34.09
C PRO A 119 -16.97 0.60 -33.76
N ALA A 120 -17.17 1.79 -34.33
CA ALA A 120 -18.40 2.55 -34.22
C ALA A 120 -19.58 1.72 -34.74
N GLY A 121 -20.48 1.31 -33.83
CA GLY A 121 -21.67 0.53 -34.18
C GLY A 121 -22.10 -0.50 -33.13
N ALA A 122 -21.20 -0.93 -32.24
CA ALA A 122 -21.57 -1.79 -31.11
C ALA A 122 -21.83 -0.94 -29.85
N ALA A 123 -22.96 -0.22 -29.83
CA ALA A 123 -23.47 0.33 -28.58
C ALA A 123 -23.88 -0.85 -27.69
N GLN A 124 -22.96 -1.33 -26.85
CA GLN A 124 -23.34 -2.23 -25.76
C GLN A 124 -24.34 -1.46 -24.90
N GLN A 125 -25.57 -2.00 -24.79
CA GLN A 125 -26.53 -1.46 -23.84
C GLN A 125 -25.85 -1.39 -22.47
N PRO A 126 -26.02 -0.29 -21.71
CA PRO A 126 -25.51 -0.18 -20.35
C PRO A 126 -25.99 -1.39 -19.53
N GLN A 127 -25.15 -2.42 -19.40
CA GLN A 127 -25.45 -3.55 -18.53
C GLN A 127 -25.26 -3.05 -17.10
N GLN A 128 -26.27 -3.27 -16.26
CA GLN A 128 -26.19 -3.01 -14.83
C GLN A 128 -24.97 -3.76 -14.28
N PRO A 129 -24.11 -3.11 -13.48
CA PRO A 129 -22.99 -3.80 -12.86
C PRO A 129 -23.51 -5.00 -12.07
N ALA A 130 -22.88 -6.18 -12.18
CA ALA A 130 -23.31 -7.37 -11.44
C ALA A 130 -23.22 -7.18 -9.91
N GLY A 131 -22.35 -6.28 -9.47
CA GLY A 131 -22.10 -5.99 -8.06
C GLY A 131 -20.65 -5.55 -7.82
N THR A 132 -20.24 -5.62 -6.56
CA THR A 132 -18.87 -5.31 -6.12
C THR A 132 -18.23 -6.55 -5.51
N GLN A 133 -17.06 -6.95 -6.02
CA GLN A 133 -16.27 -8.00 -5.38
C GLN A 133 -15.70 -7.46 -4.06
N ILE A 134 -15.92 -8.16 -2.94
CA ILE A 134 -15.40 -7.79 -1.62
C ILE A 134 -14.35 -8.82 -1.21
N ALA A 135 -13.15 -8.37 -0.89
CA ALA A 135 -12.08 -9.21 -0.35
C ALA A 135 -12.08 -9.17 1.18
N GLU A 136 -12.16 -7.97 1.76
CA GLU A 136 -11.97 -7.78 3.20
C GLU A 136 -12.98 -6.77 3.75
N LEU A 137 -13.54 -7.04 4.92
CA LEU A 137 -14.35 -6.12 5.73
C LEU A 137 -14.08 -6.37 7.23
N VAL A 138 -13.33 -5.47 7.86
CA VAL A 138 -13.00 -5.55 9.29
C VAL A 138 -13.32 -4.24 9.99
N LEU A 139 -14.13 -4.31 11.05
CA LEU A 139 -14.37 -3.19 11.96
C LEU A 139 -13.34 -3.25 13.11
N HIS A 140 -12.58 -2.17 13.28
CA HIS A 140 -11.54 -2.08 14.29
C HIS A 140 -12.07 -1.44 15.56
N THR A 141 -11.98 -2.19 16.67
CA THR A 141 -12.29 -1.70 18.02
C THR A 141 -11.07 -1.07 18.69
N ALA A 142 -9.87 -1.36 18.20
CA ALA A 142 -8.63 -0.75 18.64
C ALA A 142 -8.26 0.47 17.78
N PRO A 143 -7.47 1.43 18.32
CA PRO A 143 -6.94 2.55 17.56
C PRO A 143 -6.13 2.08 16.35
N THR A 144 -6.44 2.64 15.19
CA THR A 144 -5.81 2.29 13.91
C THR A 144 -5.31 3.57 13.25
N VAL A 145 -4.14 3.49 12.62
CA VAL A 145 -3.59 4.60 11.82
C VAL A 145 -4.43 4.77 10.56
N ASN A 146 -4.91 5.99 10.34
CA ASN A 146 -5.70 6.30 9.15
C ASN A 146 -4.82 6.15 7.90
N ARG A 147 -5.28 5.36 6.92
CA ARG A 147 -4.58 5.16 5.63
C ARG A 147 -3.13 4.75 5.79
N PHE A 148 -2.89 3.80 6.69
CA PHE A 148 -1.54 3.36 7.03
C PHE A 148 -0.82 2.73 5.83
N GLN A 149 -1.53 2.09 4.88
CA GLN A 149 -0.91 1.48 3.71
C GLN A 149 -0.16 2.52 2.86
N GLU A 150 -0.80 3.64 2.57
CA GLU A 150 -0.19 4.77 1.86
C GLU A 150 0.92 5.42 2.68
N LYS A 151 0.65 5.65 3.97
CA LYS A 151 1.61 6.32 4.84
C LYS A 151 2.86 5.45 5.10
N ALA A 152 2.73 4.14 5.08
CA ALA A 152 3.82 3.18 5.22
C ALA A 152 4.46 2.79 3.88
N GLY A 153 4.07 3.40 2.76
CA GLY A 153 4.72 3.18 1.46
C GLY A 153 4.36 1.86 0.76
N PHE A 154 3.25 1.22 1.14
CA PHE A 154 2.68 0.07 0.40
C PHE A 154 1.89 0.48 -0.85
N SER A 155 1.64 1.77 -1.03
CA SER A 155 1.01 2.35 -2.22
C SER A 155 1.43 3.81 -2.41
N THR A 156 1.29 4.32 -3.63
CA THR A 156 1.51 5.73 -3.92
C THR A 156 0.32 6.56 -3.45
N ALA A 157 0.59 7.77 -2.96
CA ALA A 157 -0.43 8.69 -2.50
C ALA A 157 -0.02 10.15 -2.72
N THR A 158 -0.98 11.01 -3.00
CA THR A 158 -0.79 12.48 -2.94
C THR A 158 -1.68 13.05 -1.85
N GLY A 159 -1.30 14.19 -1.29
CA GLY A 159 -2.10 14.83 -0.26
C GLY A 159 -2.11 14.05 1.05
N ILE A 160 -0.99 13.40 1.41
CA ILE A 160 -0.87 12.61 2.65
C ILE A 160 -1.24 13.44 3.89
N TYR A 161 -0.99 14.74 3.89
CA TYR A 161 -1.37 15.63 5.01
C TYR A 161 -2.89 15.69 5.22
N ALA A 162 -3.70 15.52 4.17
CA ALA A 162 -5.16 15.44 4.28
C ALA A 162 -5.64 14.07 4.81
N MET A 163 -4.73 13.12 5.01
CA MET A 163 -5.01 11.77 5.50
C MET A 163 -4.63 11.62 6.97
N ALA A 164 -4.54 12.72 7.73
CA ALA A 164 -4.15 12.69 9.15
C ALA A 164 -4.98 11.64 9.94
N THR A 165 -4.32 10.98 10.87
CA THR A 165 -4.99 10.06 11.80
C THR A 165 -5.82 10.90 12.79
N PRO A 166 -7.13 10.63 12.96
CA PRO A 166 -7.93 11.29 13.99
C PRO A 166 -7.31 11.14 15.38
N ALA A 167 -7.49 12.15 16.24
CA ALA A 167 -6.94 12.15 17.59
C ALA A 167 -7.33 10.87 18.35
N THR A 168 -6.33 10.11 18.77
CA THR A 168 -6.46 8.87 19.54
C THR A 168 -5.15 8.54 20.22
N GLU A 169 -5.24 7.80 21.33
CA GLU A 169 -4.11 7.27 22.07
C GLU A 169 -3.89 5.81 21.68
N GLY A 170 -2.64 5.37 21.68
CA GLY A 170 -2.21 4.06 21.22
C GLY A 170 -1.40 3.29 22.26
N VAL A 171 -0.65 2.31 21.78
CA VAL A 171 0.28 1.54 22.60
C VAL A 171 1.45 2.44 23.01
N ARG A 172 1.81 2.50 24.29
CA ARG A 172 3.02 3.23 24.72
C ARG A 172 4.26 2.54 24.18
N LYS A 173 5.27 3.29 23.74
CA LYS A 173 6.54 2.71 23.26
C LYS A 173 7.19 1.78 24.28
N SER A 174 7.09 2.12 25.56
CA SER A 174 7.63 1.31 26.67
C SER A 174 6.99 -0.07 26.78
N ASP A 175 5.80 -0.26 26.21
CA ASP A 175 5.07 -1.53 26.22
C ASP A 175 5.33 -2.37 24.96
N VAL A 176 6.11 -1.83 24.00
CA VAL A 176 6.54 -2.57 22.81
C VAL A 176 7.81 -3.36 23.14
N VAL A 177 7.71 -4.68 23.11
CA VAL A 177 8.81 -5.59 23.46
C VAL A 177 9.40 -6.21 22.20
N ASP A 178 10.72 -6.04 22.01
CA ASP A 178 11.46 -6.73 20.94
C ASP A 178 11.67 -8.20 21.32
N LEU A 179 10.95 -9.08 20.62
CA LEU A 179 11.01 -10.54 20.80
C LEU A 179 11.87 -11.24 19.73
N THR A 180 12.61 -10.50 18.89
CA THR A 180 13.34 -11.11 17.77
C THR A 180 14.31 -12.21 18.23
N ALA A 181 15.04 -12.00 19.32
CA ALA A 181 15.96 -12.99 19.88
C ALA A 181 15.27 -14.21 20.54
N LYS A 182 13.94 -14.19 20.65
CA LYS A 182 13.12 -15.27 21.23
C LYS A 182 12.48 -16.16 20.16
N MET A 183 12.56 -15.78 18.88
CA MET A 183 12.08 -16.61 17.78
C MET A 183 13.14 -17.65 17.41
N ARG A 184 12.77 -18.93 17.45
CA ARG A 184 13.64 -20.03 17.06
C ARG A 184 13.66 -20.21 15.53
N PRO A 185 14.69 -20.87 14.96
CA PRO A 185 14.76 -21.10 13.52
C PRO A 185 13.58 -21.88 12.92
N ASP A 186 12.90 -22.69 13.73
CA ASP A 186 11.69 -23.44 13.33
C ASP A 186 10.41 -22.59 13.33
N GLY A 187 10.51 -21.31 13.72
CA GLY A 187 9.39 -20.37 13.80
C GLY A 187 8.62 -20.39 15.11
N SER A 188 8.97 -21.25 16.07
CA SER A 188 8.39 -21.24 17.41
C SER A 188 8.91 -20.06 18.25
N LEU A 189 8.10 -19.56 19.18
CA LEU A 189 8.43 -18.41 20.03
C LEU A 189 8.67 -18.87 21.47
N ASP A 190 9.88 -18.64 21.98
CA ASP A 190 10.30 -18.96 23.34
C ASP A 190 10.14 -17.75 24.26
N TRP A 191 8.89 -17.47 24.66
CA TRP A 191 8.55 -16.31 25.47
C TRP A 191 7.45 -16.62 26.47
N THR A 192 7.68 -16.28 27.74
CA THR A 192 6.66 -16.27 28.79
C THR A 192 6.15 -14.83 28.95
N PRO A 193 4.94 -14.50 28.43
CA PRO A 193 4.41 -13.16 28.53
C PRO A 193 4.02 -12.81 29.98
N PRO A 194 4.19 -11.55 30.42
CA PRO A 194 3.55 -11.05 31.62
C PRO A 194 2.03 -11.19 31.54
N ALA A 195 1.35 -11.20 32.70
CA ALA A 195 -0.12 -11.27 32.76
C ALA A 195 -0.77 -10.17 31.93
N GLY A 196 -1.83 -10.53 31.19
CA GLY A 196 -2.54 -9.62 30.29
C GLY A 196 -2.81 -10.25 28.91
N ARG A 197 -3.39 -9.46 28.01
CA ARG A 197 -3.59 -9.85 26.61
C ARG A 197 -2.52 -9.18 25.76
N TRP A 198 -1.79 -10.00 25.00
CA TRP A 198 -0.72 -9.54 24.13
C TRP A 198 -1.07 -9.77 22.67
N VAL A 199 -0.65 -8.83 21.82
CA VAL A 199 -0.61 -9.02 20.38
C VAL A 199 0.85 -9.27 20.00
N VAL A 200 1.13 -10.44 19.42
CA VAL A 200 2.44 -10.75 18.86
C VAL A 200 2.43 -10.36 17.38
N LEU A 201 3.25 -9.38 17.01
CA LEU A 201 3.41 -8.95 15.61
C LEU A 201 4.69 -9.56 15.03
N ARG A 202 4.53 -10.55 14.15
CA ARG A 202 5.65 -11.13 13.39
C ARG A 202 5.82 -10.37 12.08
N LEU A 203 6.89 -9.59 11.98
CA LEU A 203 7.23 -8.83 10.79
C LEU A 203 8.23 -9.59 9.92
N GLY A 204 8.08 -9.45 8.61
CA GLY A 204 9.00 -9.95 7.60
C GLY A 204 8.85 -9.15 6.32
N CYS A 205 9.71 -9.42 5.35
CA CYS A 205 9.64 -8.83 4.02
C CYS A 205 9.60 -9.92 2.95
N SER A 206 8.99 -9.61 1.83
CA SER A 206 8.99 -10.44 0.62
C SER A 206 9.29 -9.56 -0.60
N LEU A 207 9.47 -10.21 -1.75
CA LEU A 207 9.59 -9.50 -3.02
C LEU A 207 8.29 -8.75 -3.35
N THR A 208 8.42 -7.59 -3.99
CA THR A 208 7.28 -6.84 -4.56
C THR A 208 6.71 -7.53 -5.80
N GLY A 209 7.52 -8.38 -6.45
CA GLY A 209 7.19 -9.06 -7.70
C GLY A 209 7.39 -8.22 -8.95
N ALA A 210 7.81 -6.96 -8.83
CA ALA A 210 8.08 -6.09 -9.98
C ALA A 210 9.22 -6.65 -10.84
N ARG A 211 9.05 -6.55 -12.16
CA ARG A 211 10.00 -6.99 -13.17
C ARG A 211 10.18 -5.89 -14.21
N ASN A 212 11.36 -5.85 -14.83
CA ASN A 212 11.59 -4.94 -15.95
C ASN A 212 10.68 -5.32 -17.13
N SER A 213 10.16 -4.29 -17.81
CA SER A 213 9.28 -4.46 -18.98
C SER A 213 9.25 -3.17 -19.81
N PRO A 214 9.11 -3.24 -21.14
CA PRO A 214 9.12 -4.46 -21.96
C PRO A 214 10.55 -4.99 -22.19
N ALA A 215 10.72 -6.32 -22.10
CA ALA A 215 11.96 -7.01 -22.44
C ALA A 215 11.64 -8.41 -23.00
N SER A 216 12.58 -9.02 -23.72
CA SER A 216 12.43 -10.44 -24.12
C SER A 216 12.45 -11.33 -22.87
N PRO A 217 11.84 -12.53 -22.90
CA PRO A 217 11.79 -13.40 -21.73
C PRO A 217 13.16 -13.69 -21.09
N GLU A 218 14.22 -13.80 -21.90
CA GLU A 218 15.58 -14.07 -21.46
C GLU A 218 16.24 -12.85 -20.78
N ALA A 219 15.75 -11.65 -21.06
CA ALA A 219 16.20 -10.39 -20.48
C ALA A 219 15.22 -9.82 -19.43
N THR A 220 14.18 -10.59 -19.05
CA THR A 220 13.21 -10.21 -18.02
C THR A 220 13.60 -10.84 -16.67
N GLY A 221 13.79 -9.99 -15.67
CA GLY A 221 14.12 -10.35 -14.30
C GLY A 221 13.42 -9.46 -13.28
N LEU A 222 13.67 -9.74 -12.00
CA LEU A 222 13.17 -8.91 -10.90
C LEU A 222 13.86 -7.53 -10.90
N GLU A 223 13.09 -6.52 -10.55
CA GLU A 223 13.63 -5.18 -10.28
C GLU A 223 14.61 -5.23 -9.10
N VAL A 224 15.77 -4.57 -9.26
CA VAL A 224 16.77 -4.45 -8.18
C VAL A 224 16.20 -3.65 -7.00
N ASP A 225 16.58 -4.00 -5.77
CA ASP A 225 16.31 -3.19 -4.59
C ASP A 225 16.98 -1.81 -4.72
N LYS A 226 16.15 -0.78 -4.91
CA LYS A 226 16.56 0.60 -5.17
C LYS A 226 17.02 1.35 -3.91
N LEU A 227 16.73 0.82 -2.73
CA LEU A 227 17.13 1.41 -1.45
C LEU A 227 18.51 0.91 -1.00
N SER A 228 19.15 0.00 -1.73
CA SER A 228 20.46 -0.56 -1.38
C SER A 228 21.52 -0.22 -2.42
N ALA A 229 22.52 0.58 -2.02
CA ALA A 229 23.62 0.96 -2.91
C ALA A 229 24.41 -0.27 -3.37
N LYS A 230 24.54 -1.27 -2.49
CA LYS A 230 25.20 -2.55 -2.80
C LYS A 230 24.48 -3.29 -3.92
N HIS A 231 23.16 -3.41 -3.85
CA HIS A 231 22.37 -4.13 -4.85
C HIS A 231 22.32 -3.37 -6.17
N VAL A 232 22.10 -2.05 -6.14
CA VAL A 232 22.15 -1.20 -7.33
C VAL A 232 23.51 -1.29 -8.02
N LYS A 233 24.61 -1.22 -7.25
CA LYS A 233 25.96 -1.35 -7.81
C LYS A 233 26.15 -2.69 -8.52
N ALA A 234 25.78 -3.78 -7.85
CA ALA A 234 25.91 -5.12 -8.43
C ALA A 234 25.11 -5.26 -9.73
N TYR A 235 23.88 -4.75 -9.75
CA TYR A 235 23.02 -4.74 -10.94
C TYR A 235 23.68 -3.97 -12.10
N PHE A 236 24.09 -2.73 -11.88
CA PHE A 236 24.67 -1.90 -12.96
C PHE A 236 26.07 -2.35 -13.37
N ASP A 237 26.88 -2.89 -12.46
CA ASP A 237 28.18 -3.47 -12.84
C ASP A 237 27.98 -4.64 -13.80
N ASN A 238 27.04 -5.54 -13.50
CA ASN A 238 26.70 -6.66 -14.38
C ASN A 238 26.09 -6.20 -15.71
N TYR A 239 25.12 -5.28 -15.66
CA TYR A 239 24.44 -4.79 -16.86
C TYR A 239 25.41 -4.05 -17.79
N LEU A 240 26.18 -3.10 -17.26
CA LEU A 240 27.18 -2.37 -18.04
C LEU A 240 28.36 -3.25 -18.47
N GLY A 241 28.69 -4.28 -17.68
CA GLY A 241 29.69 -5.29 -18.04
C GLY A 241 29.35 -5.99 -19.36
N GLN A 242 28.11 -6.47 -19.50
CA GLN A 242 27.63 -7.13 -20.73
C GLN A 242 27.76 -6.23 -21.97
N TYR A 243 27.42 -4.93 -21.83
CA TYR A 243 27.62 -3.97 -22.91
C TYR A 243 29.11 -3.76 -23.21
N LYS A 244 29.95 -3.61 -22.18
CA LYS A 244 31.41 -3.45 -22.35
C LYS A 244 32.02 -4.64 -23.07
N ASP A 245 31.60 -5.86 -22.75
CA ASP A 245 32.06 -7.09 -23.41
C ASP A 245 31.68 -7.12 -24.89
N THR A 246 30.53 -6.53 -25.24
CA THR A 246 30.04 -6.46 -26.63
C THR A 246 30.71 -5.36 -27.44
N VAL A 247 30.81 -4.14 -26.88
CA VAL A 247 31.22 -2.95 -27.64
C VAL A 247 32.69 -2.55 -27.41
N GLY A 248 33.36 -3.15 -26.41
CA GLY A 248 34.77 -2.91 -26.11
C GLY A 248 35.10 -1.44 -25.89
N GLU A 249 36.08 -0.92 -26.62
CA GLU A 249 36.55 0.47 -26.52
C GLU A 249 35.56 1.52 -27.06
N LEU A 250 34.42 1.09 -27.61
CA LEU A 250 33.30 1.96 -27.97
C LEU A 250 32.39 2.27 -26.77
N MET A 251 32.78 1.95 -25.53
CA MET A 251 32.10 2.42 -24.32
C MET A 251 32.88 3.57 -23.67
N GLY A 252 32.19 4.64 -23.28
CA GLY A 252 32.75 5.78 -22.57
C GLY A 252 33.07 6.95 -23.49
N LYS A 253 34.32 7.03 -24.00
CA LYS A 253 34.81 8.23 -24.72
C LYS A 253 34.23 8.42 -26.12
N ARG A 254 33.80 7.35 -26.78
CA ARG A 254 33.18 7.33 -28.12
C ARG A 254 32.25 6.14 -28.21
N GLY A 255 31.20 6.20 -29.04
CA GLY A 255 30.23 5.11 -29.18
C GLY A 255 29.09 5.19 -28.15
N LEU A 256 28.99 4.22 -27.25
CA LEU A 256 28.05 4.21 -26.13
C LEU A 256 28.56 5.10 -24.99
N GLN A 257 28.00 6.30 -24.88
CA GLN A 257 28.50 7.33 -23.95
C GLN A 257 27.50 7.67 -22.83
N TYR A 258 26.25 7.25 -22.96
CA TYR A 258 25.19 7.66 -22.04
C TYR A 258 24.29 6.48 -21.65
N VAL A 259 23.77 6.55 -20.43
CA VAL A 259 22.69 5.69 -19.93
C VAL A 259 21.48 6.56 -19.61
N ILE A 260 20.30 6.08 -19.99
CA ILE A 260 19.02 6.65 -19.60
C ILE A 260 18.41 5.78 -18.50
N THR A 261 17.89 6.42 -17.47
CA THR A 261 16.89 5.82 -16.57
C THR A 261 15.55 6.38 -17.00
N ASP A 262 14.71 5.53 -17.59
CA ASP A 262 13.39 5.93 -18.08
C ASP A 262 12.44 6.29 -16.92
N SER A 263 11.18 6.57 -17.25
CA SER A 263 10.13 6.73 -16.24
C SER A 263 10.02 5.51 -15.30
N TRP A 264 9.41 5.72 -14.14
CA TRP A 264 9.39 4.73 -13.06
C TRP A 264 8.08 3.95 -13.02
N GLU A 265 8.12 2.69 -13.45
CA GLU A 265 6.98 1.76 -13.40
C GLU A 265 7.24 0.52 -12.53
N ALA A 266 8.29 0.54 -11.70
CA ALA A 266 8.67 -0.56 -10.81
C ALA A 266 7.79 -0.71 -9.54
N GLY A 267 6.69 0.05 -9.46
CA GLY A 267 5.81 0.07 -8.30
C GLY A 267 6.45 0.76 -7.10
N VAL A 268 6.14 0.26 -5.89
CA VAL A 268 6.60 0.80 -4.60
C VAL A 268 7.43 -0.22 -3.85
N GLN A 269 8.38 0.28 -3.05
CA GLN A 269 9.12 -0.50 -2.07
C GLN A 269 9.31 0.33 -0.80
N ASN A 270 9.26 -0.32 0.36
CA ASN A 270 9.36 0.35 1.65
C ASN A 270 10.32 -0.34 2.63
N TRP A 271 11.08 -1.34 2.18
CA TRP A 271 12.01 -2.05 3.03
C TRP A 271 13.29 -2.43 2.28
N THR A 272 14.39 -2.51 3.02
CA THR A 272 15.71 -3.02 2.59
C THR A 272 16.43 -3.57 3.83
N ASP A 273 17.47 -4.37 3.65
CA ASP A 273 18.21 -5.04 4.73
C ASP A 273 18.70 -4.06 5.80
N ASP A 274 19.23 -2.91 5.36
CA ASP A 274 19.83 -1.89 6.23
C ASP A 274 18.83 -0.81 6.69
N MET A 275 17.52 -1.00 6.45
CA MET A 275 16.49 0.04 6.69
C MET A 275 16.54 0.59 8.12
N MET A 276 16.66 -0.26 9.14
CA MET A 276 16.68 0.20 10.53
C MET A 276 17.93 1.04 10.85
N ALA A 277 19.09 0.63 10.33
CA ALA A 277 20.35 1.34 10.55
C ALA A 277 20.35 2.69 9.83
N GLU A 278 19.90 2.71 8.57
CA GLU A 278 19.78 3.94 7.78
C GLU A 278 18.75 4.90 8.38
N PHE A 279 17.60 4.39 8.84
CA PHE A 279 16.61 5.20 9.54
C PHE A 279 17.20 5.86 10.78
N ALA A 280 17.83 5.07 11.67
CA ALA A 280 18.39 5.59 12.92
C ALA A 280 19.46 6.65 12.66
N LYS A 281 20.35 6.42 11.69
CA LYS A 281 21.38 7.37 11.26
C LYS A 281 20.80 8.69 10.77
N ARG A 282 19.70 8.64 9.99
CA ARG A 282 19.13 9.81 9.31
C ARG A 282 18.12 10.59 10.14
N ARG A 283 17.41 9.91 11.03
CA ARG A 283 16.30 10.47 11.84
C ARG A 283 16.69 10.69 13.30
N GLY A 284 17.77 10.07 13.77
CA GLY A 284 18.31 10.29 15.11
C GLY A 284 17.60 9.51 16.22
N TYR A 285 16.81 8.48 15.89
CA TYR A 285 16.13 7.62 16.86
C TYR A 285 15.87 6.21 16.34
N ASP A 286 15.69 5.25 17.25
CA ASP A 286 15.40 3.86 16.94
C ASP A 286 13.95 3.67 16.47
N MET A 287 13.76 3.02 15.32
CA MET A 287 12.44 2.72 14.77
C MET A 287 11.77 1.48 15.37
N LYS A 288 12.49 0.62 16.10
CA LYS A 288 11.93 -0.66 16.62
C LYS A 288 10.63 -0.49 17.42
N PRO A 289 10.52 0.45 18.38
CA PRO A 289 9.26 0.65 19.12
C PRO A 289 8.11 1.13 18.24
N TRP A 290 8.40 1.64 17.04
CA TRP A 290 7.44 2.19 16.09
C TRP A 290 7.05 1.21 14.97
N LEU A 291 7.69 0.04 14.87
CA LEU A 291 7.36 -0.95 13.86
C LEU A 291 5.86 -1.35 13.81
N PRO A 292 5.11 -1.41 14.92
CA PRO A 292 3.66 -1.65 14.87
C PRO A 292 2.88 -0.62 14.03
N VAL A 293 3.41 0.60 13.88
CA VAL A 293 2.82 1.66 13.07
C VAL A 293 2.79 1.28 11.58
N LEU A 294 3.79 0.52 11.10
CA LEU A 294 3.80 0.00 9.73
C LEU A 294 2.68 -1.02 9.47
N ALA A 295 2.16 -1.65 10.53
CA ALA A 295 1.01 -2.55 10.51
C ALA A 295 -0.30 -1.85 10.90
N GLY A 296 -0.32 -0.52 10.90
CA GLY A 296 -1.51 0.28 11.17
C GLY A 296 -1.88 0.44 12.64
N ARG A 297 -1.03 0.03 13.59
CA ARG A 297 -1.27 0.26 15.03
C ARG A 297 -0.82 1.66 15.43
N VAL A 298 -1.61 2.34 16.26
CA VAL A 298 -1.17 3.62 16.83
C VAL A 298 -0.19 3.35 17.98
N VAL A 299 0.97 3.99 17.94
CA VAL A 299 1.98 4.00 19.00
C VAL A 299 2.11 5.41 19.55
N GLU A 300 2.14 5.54 20.87
CA GLU A 300 1.90 6.78 21.63
C GLU A 300 0.54 7.38 21.27
N ASN A 301 0.47 8.22 20.23
CA ASN A 301 -0.75 8.87 19.78
C ASN A 301 -0.74 9.06 18.25
N ALA A 302 -1.86 9.57 17.73
CA ALA A 302 -2.08 9.80 16.31
C ALA A 302 -0.97 10.65 15.64
N GLU A 303 -0.59 11.78 16.26
CA GLU A 303 0.42 12.69 15.70
C GLU A 303 1.80 12.02 15.66
N ALA A 304 2.19 11.36 16.75
CA ALA A 304 3.49 10.72 16.86
C ALA A 304 3.63 9.56 15.86
N SER A 305 2.57 8.77 15.66
CA SER A 305 2.54 7.70 14.66
C SER A 305 2.61 8.24 13.23
N ASP A 306 1.86 9.31 12.91
CA ASP A 306 1.90 9.94 11.60
C ASP A 306 3.26 10.60 11.31
N ARG A 307 3.91 11.16 12.34
CA ARG A 307 5.26 11.72 12.25
C ARG A 307 6.30 10.64 11.98
N PHE A 308 6.25 9.51 12.69
CA PHE A 308 7.11 8.37 12.39
C PHE A 308 6.96 7.90 10.94
N LEU A 309 5.74 7.78 10.42
CA LEU A 309 5.50 7.38 9.03
C LEU A 309 6.02 8.42 8.04
N TRP A 310 5.98 9.70 8.39
CA TRP A 310 6.61 10.75 7.58
C TRP A 310 8.13 10.59 7.52
N ASP A 311 8.78 10.39 8.67
CA ASP A 311 10.23 10.15 8.76
C ASP A 311 10.64 8.87 8.01
N PHE A 312 9.80 7.84 8.04
CA PHE A 312 9.99 6.59 7.31
C PHE A 312 9.95 6.81 5.79
N ARG A 313 8.91 7.50 5.28
CA ARG A 313 8.84 7.84 3.85
C ARG A 313 9.98 8.77 3.41
N LYS A 314 10.38 9.71 4.25
CA LYS A 314 11.54 10.57 3.97
C LYS A 314 12.83 9.75 3.84
N THR A 315 13.01 8.75 4.70
CA THR A 315 14.14 7.81 4.63
C THR A 315 14.12 7.03 3.31
N ILE A 316 12.96 6.51 2.88
CA ILE A 316 12.81 5.83 1.59
C ILE A 316 13.21 6.75 0.42
N ILE A 317 12.77 8.01 0.44
CA ILE A 317 13.10 8.99 -0.60
C ILE A 317 14.61 9.23 -0.66
N GLU A 318 15.23 9.53 0.48
CA GLU A 318 16.67 9.82 0.55
C GLU A 318 17.51 8.61 0.11
N LEU A 319 17.14 7.39 0.56
CA LEU A 319 17.79 6.17 0.11
C LEU A 319 17.61 5.94 -1.39
N THR A 320 16.43 6.18 -1.95
CA THR A 320 16.21 6.06 -3.40
C THR A 320 17.09 7.04 -4.17
N THR A 321 17.17 8.31 -3.74
CA THR A 321 18.03 9.32 -4.37
C THR A 321 19.49 8.91 -4.34
N GLU A 322 20.02 8.60 -3.15
CA GLU A 322 21.44 8.33 -2.96
C GLU A 322 21.85 6.98 -3.56
N ASN A 323 21.10 5.92 -3.25
CA ASN A 323 21.52 4.56 -3.53
C ASN A 323 21.20 4.09 -4.95
N HIS A 324 20.19 4.70 -5.60
CA HIS A 324 19.88 4.43 -7.00
C HIS A 324 20.49 5.49 -7.92
N TYR A 325 20.06 6.75 -7.78
CA TYR A 325 20.38 7.78 -8.75
C TYR A 325 21.82 8.28 -8.64
N ASP A 326 22.29 8.63 -7.45
CA ASP A 326 23.65 9.16 -7.26
C ASP A 326 24.71 8.06 -7.41
N GLN A 327 24.40 6.86 -6.95
CA GLN A 327 25.22 5.67 -7.16
C GLN A 327 25.44 5.40 -8.66
N LEU A 328 24.37 5.39 -9.48
CA LEU A 328 24.50 5.24 -10.93
C LEU A 328 25.34 6.36 -11.54
N GLY A 329 25.10 7.62 -11.15
CA GLY A 329 25.89 8.76 -11.62
C GLY A 329 27.39 8.59 -11.34
N THR A 330 27.74 8.16 -10.13
CA THR A 330 29.11 7.85 -9.72
C THR A 330 29.72 6.74 -10.58
N MET A 331 28.96 5.65 -10.82
CA MET A 331 29.42 4.51 -11.60
C MET A 331 29.64 4.84 -13.08
N LEU A 332 28.81 5.69 -13.67
CA LEU A 332 28.94 6.13 -15.07
C LEU A 332 30.13 7.08 -15.23
N LYS A 333 30.31 8.02 -14.30
CA LYS A 333 31.48 8.91 -14.30
C LYS A 333 32.80 8.13 -14.27
N ALA A 334 32.88 7.09 -13.43
CA ALA A 334 34.05 6.20 -13.38
C ALA A 334 34.34 5.47 -14.71
N ARG A 335 33.34 5.36 -15.59
CA ARG A 335 33.43 4.75 -16.93
C ARG A 335 33.56 5.78 -18.06
N ASN A 336 33.76 7.06 -17.76
CA ASN A 336 33.71 8.17 -18.73
C ASN A 336 32.37 8.24 -19.49
N MET A 337 31.27 7.88 -18.83
CA MET A 337 29.91 7.94 -19.37
C MET A 337 29.09 9.02 -18.65
N GLY A 338 28.05 9.50 -19.32
CA GLY A 338 27.03 10.38 -18.76
C GLY A 338 25.73 9.64 -18.41
N ARG A 339 24.92 10.27 -17.55
CA ARG A 339 23.51 9.91 -17.38
C ARG A 339 22.67 10.94 -18.12
N TYR A 340 21.66 10.50 -18.87
CA TYR A 340 20.62 11.44 -19.33
C TYR A 340 19.83 11.94 -18.12
N THR A 341 19.73 13.26 -17.97
CA THR A 341 19.06 13.94 -16.86
C THR A 341 18.11 14.99 -17.35
#